data_AF-A0A8T4KTG9-F1
#
_entry.id   AF-A0A8T4KTG9-F1
#
_cell.length_a   1.000
_cell.length_b   1.000
_cell.length_c   1.000
_cell.angle_alpha   90.00
_cell.angle_beta   90.00
_cell.angle_gamma   90.00
#
_symmetry.space_group_name_H-M   'P 1'
#
loop_
_entity.id
_entity.type
_entity.pdbx_description
1 polymer ?
#
loop_
_entity_poly.entity_id
_entity_poly.type
_entity_poly.pdbx_seq_one_letter_code
_entity_poly.pdbx_strand_id
1 'polypeptide(L)'
;MIKPDFDRIIGSTETKRKLRKLQLIYIIIAVVLMLILYAAGQFNSNSTMVKYSESTQAKAYVPEYPVVTENSVYEGPSEISEDRAAYKVALQNVNVEDCYKITVESYKLRCEAIILLDQKTCEGIESDINKMNCFNAVAANVQEKNRCENLPGPVKPVSCNYRYDNII
;
A
#
# COMPACT_ATOMS: atom_id res chain seq x y z
N MET A 1 -62.72 -5.62 -28.95
CA MET A 1 -61.81 -5.17 -27.87
C MET A 1 -61.80 -6.27 -26.82
N ILE A 2 -60.76 -7.11 -26.82
CA ILE A 2 -60.67 -8.30 -25.98
C ILE A 2 -59.86 -7.91 -24.74
N LYS A 3 -60.49 -7.93 -23.56
CA LYS A 3 -59.81 -7.75 -22.27
C LYS A 3 -59.19 -9.09 -21.88
N PRO A 4 -57.86 -9.23 -21.76
CA PRO A 4 -57.28 -10.44 -21.22
C PRO A 4 -57.55 -10.53 -19.72
N ASP A 5 -58.17 -11.64 -19.33
CA ASP A 5 -58.51 -12.00 -17.96
C ASP A 5 -57.25 -12.60 -17.28
N PHE A 6 -56.56 -11.79 -16.49
CA PHE A 6 -55.25 -12.11 -15.90
C PHE A 6 -55.35 -12.82 -14.53
N ASP A 7 -56.55 -13.08 -14.02
CA ASP A 7 -56.73 -13.62 -12.66
C ASP A 7 -56.63 -15.15 -12.56
N ARG A 8 -56.34 -15.84 -13.67
CA ARG A 8 -56.23 -17.31 -13.69
C ARG A 8 -54.80 -17.83 -13.54
N ILE A 9 -54.00 -17.21 -12.68
CA ILE A 9 -52.77 -17.80 -12.14
C ILE A 9 -52.87 -17.83 -10.62
N ILE A 10 -53.90 -18.52 -10.13
CA ILE A 10 -53.93 -19.01 -8.74
C ILE A 10 -52.90 -20.13 -8.66
N GLY A 11 -51.65 -19.74 -8.49
CA GLY A 11 -50.57 -20.64 -8.12
C GLY A 11 -50.97 -21.36 -6.84
N SER A 12 -51.12 -22.68 -6.97
CA SER A 12 -51.41 -23.64 -5.91
C SER A 12 -50.81 -23.20 -4.58
N THR A 13 -51.62 -23.13 -3.52
CA THR A 13 -51.18 -22.77 -2.17
C THR A 13 -50.00 -23.65 -1.69
N GLU A 14 -49.81 -24.81 -2.31
CA GLU A 14 -48.70 -25.71 -2.10
C GLU A 14 -47.35 -25.18 -2.63
N THR A 15 -47.31 -24.52 -3.80
CA THR A 15 -46.06 -23.94 -4.34
C THR A 15 -45.60 -22.75 -3.52
N LYS A 16 -46.53 -21.92 -3.01
CA LYS A 16 -46.20 -20.82 -2.09
C LYS A 16 -45.55 -21.34 -0.79
N ARG A 17 -45.99 -22.49 -0.27
CA ARG A 17 -45.41 -23.10 0.93
C ARG A 17 -44.00 -23.66 0.66
N LYS A 18 -43.78 -24.29 -0.48
CA LYS A 18 -42.45 -24.78 -0.89
C LYS A 18 -41.45 -23.63 -1.11
N LEU A 19 -41.91 -22.52 -1.72
CA LEU A 19 -41.09 -21.34 -1.95
C LEU A 19 -40.63 -20.68 -0.64
N ARG A 20 -41.52 -20.55 0.37
CA ARG A 20 -41.15 -20.00 1.69
C ARG A 20 -40.12 -20.87 2.42
N LYS A 21 -40.21 -22.20 2.29
CA LYS A 21 -39.20 -23.10 2.87
C LYS A 21 -37.83 -22.93 2.19
N LEU A 22 -37.81 -22.79 0.86
CA LEU A 22 -36.58 -22.56 0.10
C LEU A 22 -35.94 -21.21 0.49
N GLN A 23 -36.74 -20.15 0.64
CA GLN A 23 -36.26 -18.84 1.07
C GLN A 23 -35.65 -18.88 2.48
N LEU A 24 -36.27 -19.59 3.43
CA LEU A 24 -35.72 -19.76 4.77
C LEU A 24 -34.37 -20.48 4.76
N ILE A 25 -34.23 -21.54 3.96
CA ILE A 25 -32.97 -22.28 3.82
C ILE A 25 -31.87 -21.34 3.27
N TYR A 26 -32.19 -20.54 2.26
CA TYR A 26 -31.23 -19.59 1.69
C TYR A 26 -30.76 -18.54 2.70
N ILE A 27 -31.67 -18.00 3.51
CA ILE A 27 -31.35 -17.04 4.59
C ILE A 27 -30.42 -17.70 5.61
N ILE A 28 -30.70 -18.93 6.03
CA ILE A 28 -29.85 -19.67 6.99
C ILE A 28 -28.44 -19.87 6.42
N ILE A 29 -28.32 -20.28 5.15
CA ILE A 29 -27.02 -20.46 4.49
C ILE A 29 -26.25 -19.13 4.42
N ALA A 30 -26.91 -18.03 4.06
CA ALA A 30 -26.30 -16.71 3.99
C ALA A 30 -25.79 -16.24 5.37
N VAL A 31 -26.55 -16.45 6.44
CA VAL A 31 -26.14 -16.12 7.82
C VAL A 31 -24.94 -16.97 8.24
N VAL A 32 -24.94 -18.27 7.95
CA VAL A 32 -23.81 -19.16 8.27
C VAL A 32 -22.54 -18.74 7.51
N LEU A 33 -22.65 -18.41 6.22
CA LEU A 33 -21.51 -17.91 5.44
C LEU A 33 -20.96 -16.60 6.00
N MET A 34 -21.83 -15.65 6.37
CA MET A 34 -21.41 -14.39 6.99
C MET A 34 -20.68 -14.63 8.32
N LEU A 35 -21.14 -15.59 9.14
CA LEU A 35 -20.47 -15.96 10.39
C LEU A 35 -19.09 -16.59 10.15
N ILE A 36 -18.95 -17.45 9.13
CA ILE A 36 -17.66 -18.06 8.76
C ILE A 36 -16.68 -16.97 8.29
N LEU A 37 -17.13 -16.07 7.40
CA LEU A 37 -16.30 -14.97 6.90
C LEU A 37 -15.92 -14.00 8.03
N TYR A 38 -16.83 -13.71 8.95
CA TYR A 38 -16.55 -12.87 10.11
C TYR A 38 -15.50 -13.49 11.03
N ALA A 39 -15.62 -14.80 11.32
CA ALA A 39 -14.63 -15.52 12.10
C ALA A 39 -13.25 -15.51 11.41
N ALA A 40 -13.20 -15.76 10.10
CA ALA A 40 -11.95 -15.73 9.32
C ALA A 40 -11.31 -14.33 9.28
N GLY A 41 -12.11 -13.27 9.16
CA GLY A 41 -11.60 -11.88 9.16
C GLY A 41 -10.97 -11.45 10.49
N GLN A 42 -11.50 -11.94 11.62
CA GLN A 42 -10.93 -11.65 12.94
C GLN A 42 -9.56 -12.30 13.15
N PHE A 43 -9.23 -13.41 12.46
CA PHE A 43 -7.92 -14.04 12.57
C PHE A 43 -6.78 -13.27 11.89
N ASN A 44 -7.09 -12.32 11.00
CA ASN A 44 -6.04 -11.57 10.27
C ASN A 44 -5.63 -10.25 10.93
N SER A 45 -6.15 -9.95 12.14
CA SER A 45 -5.84 -8.72 12.90
C SER A 45 -4.96 -8.95 14.13
N ASN A 46 -4.55 -10.19 14.40
CA ASN A 46 -3.47 -10.44 15.35
C ASN A 46 -2.13 -10.12 14.67
N SER A 47 -1.88 -8.82 14.58
CA SER A 47 -0.56 -8.23 14.65
C SER A 47 0.23 -9.05 15.66
N THR A 48 1.20 -9.81 15.17
CA THR A 48 2.30 -10.33 15.96
C THR A 48 2.94 -9.13 16.64
N MET A 49 2.44 -8.78 17.83
CA MET A 49 3.21 -8.03 18.79
C MET A 49 4.40 -8.93 19.09
N VAL A 50 5.49 -8.71 18.36
CA VAL A 50 6.80 -9.23 18.68
C VAL A 50 7.05 -8.81 20.11
N LYS A 51 6.82 -9.72 21.06
CA LYS A 51 7.37 -9.59 22.39
C LYS A 51 8.87 -9.54 22.17
N TYR A 52 9.46 -8.36 22.33
CA TYR A 52 10.89 -8.24 22.56
C TYR A 52 11.16 -9.03 23.85
N SER A 53 11.56 -10.29 23.68
CA SER A 53 12.10 -11.08 24.77
C SER A 53 13.40 -10.40 25.17
N GLU A 54 13.42 -10.01 26.42
CA GLU A 54 14.58 -9.59 27.17
C GLU A 54 15.80 -10.45 26.82
N SER A 55 16.92 -9.76 26.65
CA SER A 55 18.23 -10.22 26.22
C SER A 55 18.61 -11.60 26.78
N THR A 56 18.59 -12.61 25.91
CA THR A 56 19.65 -13.62 25.98
C THR A 56 20.75 -13.12 25.06
N GLN A 57 21.86 -12.71 25.67
CA GLN A 57 23.05 -12.17 25.02
C GLN A 57 23.68 -13.29 24.18
N ALA A 58 23.09 -13.59 23.03
CA ALA A 58 23.72 -14.39 22.00
C ALA A 58 24.86 -13.53 21.45
N LYS A 59 26.09 -13.95 21.78
CA LYS A 59 27.33 -13.41 21.26
C LYS A 59 27.18 -13.25 19.75
N ALA A 60 26.99 -12.01 19.30
CA ALA A 60 26.84 -11.71 17.89
C ALA A 60 28.08 -12.26 17.19
N TYR A 61 27.87 -13.24 16.32
CA TYR A 61 28.83 -13.52 15.27
C TYR A 61 28.78 -12.28 14.38
N VAL A 62 29.68 -11.33 14.66
CA VAL A 62 30.03 -10.26 13.75
C VAL A 62 30.69 -10.95 12.57
N PRO A 63 30.08 -10.99 11.38
CA PRO A 63 30.82 -11.34 10.20
C PRO A 63 31.98 -10.35 10.12
N GLU A 64 33.20 -10.85 10.10
CA GLU A 64 34.39 -10.08 9.78
C GLU A 64 34.23 -9.64 8.31
N TYR A 65 33.49 -8.55 8.09
CA TYR A 65 33.55 -7.86 6.81
C TYR A 65 34.97 -7.28 6.73
N PRO A 66 35.68 -7.46 5.61
CA PRO A 66 36.94 -6.75 5.43
C PRO A 66 36.66 -5.26 5.61
N VAL A 67 37.31 -4.67 6.62
CA VAL A 67 37.38 -3.23 6.78
C VAL A 67 38.18 -2.76 5.57
N VAL A 68 37.47 -2.41 4.50
CA VAL A 68 38.02 -1.64 3.40
C VAL A 68 38.22 -0.24 3.98
N THR A 69 39.40 0.01 4.54
CA THR A 69 39.92 1.36 4.76
C THR A 69 40.19 1.95 3.39
N GLU A 70 39.12 2.36 2.71
CA GLU A 70 39.22 3.23 1.57
C GLU A 70 39.56 4.63 2.09
N ASN A 71 40.85 4.88 2.27
CA ASN A 71 41.37 6.23 2.29
C ASN A 71 41.30 6.78 0.85
N SER A 72 40.09 6.96 0.32
CA SER A 72 39.87 7.88 -0.79
C SER A 72 39.41 9.20 -0.16
N VAL A 73 40.35 10.15 -0.13
CA VAL A 73 40.01 11.56 0.00
C VAL A 73 39.19 11.90 -1.25
N TYR A 74 37.86 11.70 -1.16
CA TYR A 74 36.94 12.14 -2.20
C TYR A 74 36.68 13.63 -1.97
N GLU A 75 37.54 14.46 -2.55
CA GLU A 75 37.22 15.86 -2.84
C GLU A 75 36.08 15.89 -3.86
N GLY A 76 34.84 15.87 -3.38
CA GLY A 76 33.66 16.10 -4.22
C GLY A 76 32.36 16.30 -3.43
N PRO A 77 32.25 17.34 -2.57
CA PRO A 77 31.01 17.61 -1.84
C PRO A 77 29.91 18.33 -2.65
N SER A 78 30.05 18.59 -3.96
CA SER A 78 29.05 19.38 -4.71
C SER A 78 27.92 18.55 -5.32
N GLU A 79 28.20 17.49 -6.08
CA GLU A 79 27.18 16.84 -6.93
C GLU A 79 26.11 16.06 -6.13
N ILE A 80 26.52 15.29 -5.10
CA ILE A 80 25.55 14.56 -4.24
C ILE A 80 24.66 15.53 -3.45
N SER A 81 25.15 16.74 -3.16
CA SER A 81 24.38 17.75 -2.44
C SER A 81 23.29 18.38 -3.32
N GLU A 82 23.59 18.61 -4.60
CA GLU A 82 22.67 19.20 -5.58
C GLU A 82 21.55 18.22 -5.96
N ASP A 83 21.90 16.96 -6.22
CA ASP A 83 20.92 15.91 -6.51
C ASP A 83 19.94 15.67 -5.37
N ARG A 84 20.44 15.73 -4.12
CA ARG A 84 19.58 15.63 -2.93
C ARG A 84 18.64 16.82 -2.81
N ALA A 85 19.08 18.02 -3.20
CA ALA A 85 18.23 19.20 -3.21
C ALA A 85 17.17 19.11 -4.32
N ALA A 86 17.57 18.74 -5.54
CA ALA A 86 16.67 18.53 -6.67
C ALA A 86 15.61 17.45 -6.36
N TYR A 87 16.02 16.34 -5.76
CA TYR A 87 15.13 15.27 -5.29
C TYR A 87 14.06 15.80 -4.32
N LYS A 88 14.46 16.58 -3.31
CA LYS A 88 13.50 17.16 -2.35
C LYS A 88 12.52 18.11 -3.02
N VAL A 89 13.00 18.97 -3.93
CA VAL A 89 12.15 19.91 -4.66
C VAL A 89 11.14 19.17 -5.54
N ALA A 90 11.59 18.15 -6.28
CA ALA A 90 10.74 17.35 -7.15
C ALA A 90 9.61 16.66 -6.38
N LEU A 91 9.95 16.05 -5.24
CA LEU A 91 8.97 15.43 -4.36
C LEU A 91 8.01 16.47 -3.76
N GLN A 92 8.51 17.61 -3.26
CA GLN A 92 7.67 18.65 -2.69
C GLN A 92 6.68 19.25 -3.70
N ASN A 93 7.09 19.38 -4.96
CA ASN A 93 6.24 19.89 -6.04
C ASN A 93 5.38 18.80 -6.68
N VAL A 94 5.65 17.52 -6.38
CA VAL A 94 5.03 16.35 -7.02
C VAL A 94 5.15 16.42 -8.55
N ASN A 95 6.33 16.84 -9.04
CA ASN A 95 6.59 17.03 -10.46
C ASN A 95 7.69 16.07 -10.94
N VAL A 96 7.31 15.14 -11.83
CA VAL A 96 8.24 14.16 -12.40
C VAL A 96 9.31 14.82 -13.29
N GLU A 97 9.01 15.97 -13.90
CA GLU A 97 9.97 16.70 -14.74
C GLU A 97 11.16 17.20 -13.91
N ASP A 98 10.93 17.52 -12.63
CA ASP A 98 11.98 17.93 -11.72
C ASP A 98 12.90 16.75 -11.33
N CYS A 99 12.46 15.49 -11.44
CA CYS A 99 13.32 14.33 -11.21
C CYS A 99 14.41 14.20 -12.29
N TYR A 100 14.18 14.67 -13.52
CA TYR A 100 15.20 14.63 -14.59
C TYR A 100 16.37 15.60 -14.37
N LYS A 101 16.26 16.50 -13.38
CA LYS A 101 17.37 17.37 -12.96
C LYS A 101 18.38 16.65 -12.06
N ILE A 102 18.04 15.44 -11.58
CA ILE A 102 18.91 14.60 -10.76
C ILE A 102 19.86 13.83 -11.68
N THR A 103 21.16 13.94 -11.42
CA THR A 103 22.20 13.31 -12.24
C THR A 103 22.48 11.86 -11.84
N VAL A 104 22.32 11.52 -10.58
CA VAL A 104 22.43 10.14 -10.05
C VAL A 104 21.18 9.35 -10.42
N GLU A 105 21.33 8.43 -11.39
CA GLU A 105 20.22 7.65 -11.97
C GLU A 105 19.40 6.91 -10.89
N SER A 106 20.04 6.35 -9.86
CA SER A 106 19.31 5.66 -8.79
C SER A 106 18.39 6.58 -7.98
N TYR A 107 18.75 7.86 -7.82
CA TYR A 107 17.95 8.86 -7.12
C TYR A 107 16.84 9.39 -8.02
N LYS A 108 17.14 9.56 -9.31
CA LYS A 108 16.15 9.90 -10.35
C LYS A 108 15.06 8.84 -10.45
N LEU A 109 15.41 7.56 -10.63
CA LEU A 109 14.44 6.46 -10.69
C LEU A 109 13.61 6.38 -9.41
N ARG A 110 14.23 6.55 -8.24
CA ARG A 110 13.52 6.59 -6.95
C ARG A 110 12.54 7.76 -6.89
N CYS A 111 12.93 8.95 -7.36
CA CYS A 111 12.07 10.13 -7.43
C CYS A 111 10.84 9.88 -8.32
N GLU A 112 11.07 9.40 -9.54
CA GLU A 112 10.02 9.09 -10.51
C GLU A 112 9.03 8.06 -9.95
N ALA A 113 9.55 6.96 -9.39
CA ALA A 113 8.75 5.90 -8.78
C ALA A 113 7.85 6.42 -7.65
N ILE A 114 8.37 7.29 -6.79
CA ILE A 114 7.62 7.84 -5.64
C ILE A 114 6.51 8.79 -6.09
N ILE A 115 6.78 9.66 -7.07
CA ILE A 115 5.78 10.62 -7.57
C ILE A 115 4.68 9.88 -8.35
N LEU A 116 5.06 8.92 -9.21
CA LEU A 116 4.12 8.14 -10.02
C LEU A 116 3.45 7.01 -9.24
N LEU A 117 3.93 6.71 -8.02
CA LEU A 117 3.56 5.54 -7.24
C LEU A 117 3.77 4.22 -8.02
N ASP A 118 4.80 4.18 -8.87
CA ASP A 118 5.10 3.04 -9.74
C ASP A 118 6.21 2.18 -9.15
N GLN A 119 5.83 1.03 -8.62
CA GLN A 119 6.76 0.04 -8.08
C GLN A 119 7.68 -0.55 -9.17
N LYS A 120 7.24 -0.60 -10.42
CA LYS A 120 8.05 -1.17 -11.51
C LYS A 120 9.29 -0.33 -11.79
N THR A 121 9.19 0.99 -11.66
CA THR A 121 10.35 1.89 -11.80
C THR A 121 11.43 1.57 -10.74
N CYS A 122 11.07 1.13 -9.53
CA CYS A 122 12.05 0.68 -8.52
C CYS A 122 12.84 -0.56 -8.95
N GLU A 123 12.30 -1.43 -9.82
CA GLU A 123 13.00 -2.63 -10.29
C GLU A 123 14.24 -2.29 -11.12
N GLY A 124 14.25 -1.12 -11.78
CA GLY A 124 15.37 -0.62 -12.59
C GLY A 124 16.58 -0.14 -11.79
N ILE A 125 16.47 -0.02 -10.46
CA ILE A 125 17.59 0.39 -9.60
C ILE A 125 18.56 -0.79 -9.41
N GLU A 126 19.84 -0.63 -9.71
CA GLU A 126 20.81 -1.74 -9.60
C GLU A 126 21.16 -2.10 -8.15
N SER A 127 21.30 -1.10 -7.28
CA SER A 127 21.63 -1.33 -5.88
C SER A 127 20.43 -1.87 -5.10
N ASP A 128 20.56 -3.06 -4.52
CA ASP A 128 19.50 -3.71 -3.73
C ASP A 128 19.03 -2.84 -2.54
N ILE A 129 19.96 -2.13 -1.89
CA ILE A 129 19.64 -1.23 -0.77
C ILE A 129 18.75 -0.08 -1.27
N ASN A 130 19.14 0.57 -2.38
CA ASN A 130 18.38 1.68 -2.94
C ASN A 130 17.04 1.21 -3.53
N LYS A 131 17.00 0.02 -4.14
CA LYS A 131 15.79 -0.64 -4.62
C LYS A 131 14.80 -0.90 -3.49
N MET A 132 15.25 -1.51 -2.40
CA MET A 132 14.42 -1.75 -1.22
C MET A 132 13.89 -0.44 -0.62
N ASN A 133 14.74 0.58 -0.52
CA ASN A 133 14.33 1.91 -0.04
C ASN A 133 13.29 2.56 -0.96
N CYS A 134 13.40 2.36 -2.28
CA CYS A 134 12.41 2.83 -3.25
C CYS A 134 11.05 2.14 -3.04
N PHE A 135 11.01 0.80 -2.96
CA PHE A 135 9.77 0.06 -2.73
C PHE A 135 9.07 0.48 -1.43
N ASN A 136 9.83 0.63 -0.34
CA ASN A 136 9.30 1.06 0.94
C ASN A 136 8.68 2.47 0.86
N ALA A 137 9.36 3.40 0.18
CA ALA A 137 8.86 4.76 -0.02
C ALA A 137 7.57 4.79 -0.87
N VAL A 138 7.52 4.03 -1.97
CA VAL A 138 6.32 3.93 -2.82
C VAL A 138 5.14 3.35 -2.01
N ALA A 139 5.37 2.26 -1.28
CA ALA A 139 4.34 1.62 -0.46
C ALA A 139 3.76 2.56 0.61
N ALA A 140 4.61 3.33 1.29
CA ALA A 140 4.18 4.33 2.27
C ALA A 140 3.27 5.40 1.63
N ASN A 141 3.65 5.92 0.46
CA ASN A 141 2.86 6.94 -0.23
C ASN A 141 1.53 6.41 -0.79
N VAL A 142 1.50 5.17 -1.30
CA VAL A 142 0.24 4.52 -1.71
C VAL A 142 -0.70 4.38 -0.51
N GLN A 143 -0.17 3.97 0.65
CA GLN A 143 -0.97 3.83 1.86
C GLN A 143 -1.55 5.18 2.32
N GLU A 144 -0.75 6.24 2.29
CA GLU A 144 -1.20 7.59 2.64
C GLU A 144 -2.24 8.12 1.65
N LYS A 145 -2.02 7.95 0.33
CA LYS A 145 -2.99 8.29 -0.71
C LYS A 145 -4.33 7.60 -0.47
N ASN A 146 -4.31 6.29 -0.25
CA ASN A 146 -5.51 5.51 0.02
C ASN A 146 -6.22 5.96 1.31
N ARG A 147 -5.47 6.32 2.36
CA ARG A 147 -6.04 6.91 3.57
C ARG A 147 -6.73 8.23 3.27
N CYS A 148 -6.13 9.08 2.47
CA CYS A 148 -6.64 10.40 2.12
C CYS A 148 -7.83 10.40 1.15
N GLU A 149 -7.92 9.42 0.26
CA GLU A 149 -9.04 9.25 -0.65
C GLU A 149 -10.29 8.67 0.04
N ASN A 150 -10.10 7.88 1.09
CA ASN A 150 -11.20 7.22 1.81
C ASN A 150 -11.76 8.02 3.00
N LEU A 151 -11.32 9.26 3.22
CA LEU A 151 -11.86 10.11 4.29
C LEU A 151 -13.23 10.68 3.89
N PRO A 152 -14.29 10.49 4.70
CA PRO A 152 -15.60 11.05 4.40
C PRO A 152 -15.61 12.56 4.66
N GLY A 153 -15.95 13.34 3.64
CA GLY A 153 -16.19 14.79 3.75
C GLY A 153 -15.45 15.61 2.68
N PRO A 154 -15.87 16.86 2.44
CA PRO A 154 -15.26 17.73 1.45
C PRO A 154 -13.90 18.32 1.88
N VAL A 155 -13.54 18.16 3.15
CA VAL A 155 -12.31 18.72 3.73
C VAL A 155 -11.32 17.59 3.96
N LYS A 156 -10.32 17.46 3.09
CA LYS A 156 -9.18 16.58 3.33
C LYS A 156 -8.30 17.21 4.43
N PRO A 157 -7.85 16.44 5.44
CA PRO A 157 -6.96 16.97 6.46
C PRO A 157 -5.65 17.45 5.84
N VAL A 158 -4.98 18.41 6.49
CA VAL A 158 -3.72 19.01 6.00
C VAL A 158 -2.63 17.96 5.79
N SER A 159 -2.70 16.81 6.48
CA SER A 159 -1.82 15.65 6.28
C SER A 159 -1.98 14.97 4.92
N CYS A 160 -3.01 15.32 4.14
CA CYS A 160 -3.24 14.85 2.77
C CYS A 160 -2.66 15.79 1.70
N ASN A 161 -1.99 16.88 2.11
CA ASN A 161 -0.96 17.48 1.28
C ASN A 161 0.25 16.56 1.36
N TYR A 162 0.55 15.85 0.28
CA TYR A 162 1.68 14.94 0.12
C TYR A 162 3.00 15.68 0.42
N ARG A 163 3.37 15.78 1.70
CA ARG A 163 4.61 16.37 2.14
C ARG A 163 5.62 15.25 2.30
N TYR A 164 6.46 15.12 1.29
CA TYR A 164 7.57 14.16 1.26
C TYR A 164 8.74 14.55 2.17
N ASP A 165 8.53 15.44 3.14
CA ASP A 165 9.54 16.07 3.99
C ASP A 165 10.37 15.05 4.82
N ASN A 166 9.91 13.81 4.95
CA ASN A 166 10.52 12.76 5.77
C ASN A 166 11.15 11.59 5.00
N ILE A 167 11.23 11.62 3.66
CA ILE A 167 11.89 10.55 2.88
C ILE A 167 13.37 10.92 2.69
N ILE A 168 14.22 10.55 3.67
CA ILE A 168 15.68 10.58 3.55
C ILE A 168 16.18 9.14 3.51
#